data_AF-A0AAV9FCA8-F1
#
_entry.id   AF-A0AAV9FCA8-F1
#
_cell.length_a   1.000
_cell.length_b   1.000
_cell.length_c   1.000
_cell.angle_alpha   90.00
_cell.angle_beta   90.00
_cell.angle_gamma   90.00
#
_symmetry.space_group_name_H-M   'P 1'
#
loop_
_entity.id
_entity.type
_entity.pdbx_description
1 polymer ?
#
loop_
_entity_poly.entity_id
_entity_poly.type
_entity_poly.pdbx_seq_one_letter_code
_entity_poly.pdbx_strand_id
1 'polypeptide(L)'
;MNSPYKMGDRVASDVVVRIRTEDGRDDRFYCHSRVLIENSKYFADRLSDDWPTCQILDSRYCVEVFCDELDFDHHINTLRILYESMESAFSEAFHGVRNALGILRAATHLECRDVARMCADYLEAVPWEEAEEEEILKTVPSLGSLSEVVLARMQPVDPASVHNMFVSTVRFAMSSPPPSMQDAKISAQEQLEYMLTEDDDAPLLMAEDDTIKREVMECAKDLFLRFENLVESISETVPEADLRVIMERYLSDLSWAC
;
A
#
# COMPACT_ATOMS: atom_id res chain seq x y z
N MET A 1 20.13 4.68 11.84
CA MET A 1 21.46 5.26 12.16
C MET A 1 22.03 5.82 10.86
N ASN A 2 22.39 7.09 10.79
CA ASN A 2 22.98 7.67 9.58
C ASN A 2 24.33 7.00 9.28
N SER A 3 24.60 6.75 8.00
CA SER A 3 25.90 6.29 7.54
C SER A 3 26.98 7.31 7.94
N PRO A 4 28.16 6.89 8.45
CA PRO A 4 29.27 7.82 8.69
C PRO A 4 29.85 8.39 7.39
N TYR A 5 29.43 7.85 6.25
CA TYR A 5 29.85 8.25 4.91
C TYR A 5 28.91 9.30 4.33
N LYS A 6 29.48 10.31 3.67
CA LYS A 6 28.73 11.36 2.98
C LYS A 6 29.11 11.39 1.50
N MET A 7 28.12 11.34 0.62
CA MET A 7 28.33 11.50 -0.82
C MET A 7 29.02 12.85 -1.12
N GLY A 8 30.05 12.81 -1.96
CA GLY A 8 30.84 13.99 -2.35
C GLY A 8 32.05 14.29 -1.47
N ASP A 9 32.30 13.52 -0.40
CA ASP A 9 33.53 13.67 0.39
C ASP A 9 34.75 13.13 -0.37
N ARG A 10 35.47 14.03 -1.05
CA ARG A 10 36.65 13.69 -1.86
C ARG A 10 37.79 13.06 -1.06
N VAL A 11 37.87 13.28 0.25
CA VAL A 11 38.98 12.78 1.07
C VAL A 11 38.77 11.32 1.42
N ALA A 12 37.53 10.95 1.75
CA ALA A 12 37.16 9.59 2.17
C ALA A 12 36.69 8.69 1.02
N SER A 13 36.29 9.27 -0.12
CA SER A 13 35.79 8.53 -1.28
C SER A 13 36.90 7.74 -1.98
N ASP A 14 36.59 6.49 -2.30
CA ASP A 14 37.49 5.54 -2.99
C ASP A 14 36.98 5.17 -4.40
N VAL A 15 35.80 5.66 -4.81
CA VAL A 15 35.23 5.44 -6.14
C VAL A 15 34.57 6.70 -6.68
N VAL A 16 34.64 6.91 -7.99
CA VAL A 16 33.92 7.95 -8.71
C VAL A 16 32.79 7.30 -9.52
N VAL A 17 31.56 7.75 -9.33
CA VAL A 17 30.44 7.39 -10.20
C VAL A 17 30.24 8.52 -11.20
N ARG A 18 30.25 8.18 -12.50
CA ARG A 18 30.07 9.14 -13.59
C ARG A 18 28.74 8.83 -14.29
N ILE A 19 27.77 9.72 -14.17
CA ILE A 19 26.45 9.58 -14.79
C ILE A 19 26.46 10.36 -16.10
N ARG A 20 26.05 9.70 -17.20
CA ARG A 20 26.09 10.27 -18.55
C ARG A 20 24.79 10.05 -19.32
N THR A 21 24.44 11.01 -20.17
CA THR A 21 23.33 10.91 -21.12
C THR A 21 23.85 10.96 -22.55
N GLU A 22 23.06 10.47 -23.50
CA GLU A 22 23.39 10.58 -24.93
C GLU A 22 23.44 12.04 -25.41
N ASP A 23 22.66 12.92 -24.76
CA ASP A 23 22.60 14.35 -25.02
C ASP A 23 23.84 15.12 -24.52
N GLY A 24 24.78 14.42 -23.86
CA GLY A 24 26.08 14.96 -23.48
C GLY A 24 26.16 15.49 -22.06
N ARG A 25 25.12 15.31 -21.23
CA ARG A 25 25.22 15.58 -19.79
C ARG A 25 26.17 14.59 -19.14
N ASP A 26 27.04 15.06 -18.25
CA ASP A 26 28.14 14.27 -17.68
C ASP A 26 28.57 14.80 -16.31
N ASP A 27 28.06 14.18 -15.25
CA ASP A 27 28.37 14.54 -13.86
C ASP A 27 29.17 13.45 -13.15
N ARG A 28 30.09 13.88 -12.27
CA ARG A 28 30.97 13.00 -11.49
C ARG A 28 30.70 13.15 -10.01
N PHE A 29 30.52 12.01 -9.35
CA PHE A 29 30.21 11.93 -7.93
C PHE A 29 31.26 11.10 -7.20
N TYR A 30 31.82 11.67 -6.14
CA TYR A 30 32.76 10.98 -5.26
C TYR A 30 31.95 10.16 -4.25
N CYS A 31 32.18 8.86 -4.26
CA CYS A 31 31.39 7.86 -3.56
C CYS A 31 32.30 6.88 -2.80
N HIS A 32 31.68 6.07 -1.95
CA HIS A 32 32.29 5.04 -1.14
C HIS A 32 31.86 3.67 -1.67
N SER A 33 32.81 2.87 -2.16
CA SER A 33 32.58 1.56 -2.75
C SER A 33 31.75 0.67 -1.85
N ARG A 34 32.06 0.66 -0.54
CA ARG A 34 31.32 -0.08 0.49
C ARG A 34 29.82 0.23 0.48
N VAL A 35 29.44 1.51 0.45
CA VAL A 35 28.03 1.93 0.46
C VAL A 35 27.34 1.49 -0.82
N LEU A 36 27.99 1.67 -1.96
CA LEU A 36 27.43 1.28 -3.26
C LEU A 36 27.24 -0.24 -3.36
N ILE A 37 28.26 -1.02 -3.02
CA ILE A 37 28.24 -2.50 -3.09
C ILE A 37 27.17 -3.09 -2.16
N GLU A 38 27.03 -2.54 -0.95
CA GLU A 38 26.06 -3.01 0.04
C GLU A 38 24.61 -2.79 -0.42
N ASN A 39 24.34 -1.70 -1.16
CA ASN A 39 22.98 -1.29 -1.49
C ASN A 39 22.59 -1.49 -2.97
N SER A 40 23.52 -1.90 -3.83
CA SER A 40 23.30 -2.03 -5.27
C SER A 40 24.09 -3.19 -5.86
N LYS A 41 23.37 -4.14 -6.44
CA LYS A 41 24.01 -5.26 -7.15
C LYS A 41 24.72 -4.79 -8.43
N TYR A 42 24.21 -3.76 -9.11
CA TYR A 42 24.86 -3.15 -10.27
C TYR A 42 26.27 -2.66 -9.93
N PHE A 43 26.44 -1.97 -8.80
CA PHE A 43 27.74 -1.49 -8.36
C PHE A 43 28.61 -2.61 -7.78
N ALA A 44 28.01 -3.58 -7.08
CA ALA A 44 28.72 -4.79 -6.63
C ALA A 44 29.37 -5.54 -7.80
N ASP A 45 28.61 -5.77 -8.88
CA ASP A 45 29.09 -6.48 -10.06
C ASP A 45 30.19 -5.68 -10.77
N ARG A 46 30.01 -4.36 -10.96
CA ARG A 46 31.00 -3.50 -11.66
C ARG A 46 32.27 -3.18 -10.89
N LEU A 47 32.22 -3.21 -9.56
CA LEU A 47 33.38 -3.01 -8.68
C LEU A 47 34.04 -4.34 -8.27
N SER A 48 33.49 -5.47 -8.71
CA SER A 48 34.08 -6.78 -8.46
C SER A 48 35.40 -6.97 -9.22
N ASP A 49 36.27 -7.83 -8.70
CA ASP A 49 37.52 -8.19 -9.35
C ASP A 49 37.32 -8.91 -10.70
N ASP A 50 36.14 -9.51 -10.90
CA ASP A 50 35.77 -10.25 -12.10
C ASP A 50 35.25 -9.34 -13.23
N TRP A 51 34.99 -8.05 -12.95
CA TRP A 51 34.50 -7.12 -13.96
C TRP A 51 35.59 -6.82 -15.01
N PRO A 52 35.30 -6.97 -16.32
CA PRO A 52 36.28 -6.75 -17.38
C PRO A 52 36.66 -5.27 -17.48
N THR A 53 37.65 -4.85 -16.70
CA THR A 53 38.22 -3.50 -16.75
C THR A 53 39.43 -3.47 -17.68
N CYS A 54 39.53 -2.44 -18.52
CA CYS A 54 40.78 -2.18 -19.23
C CYS A 54 41.88 -1.89 -18.22
N GLN A 55 42.99 -2.65 -18.25
CA GLN A 55 44.13 -2.51 -17.33
C GLN A 55 44.94 -1.21 -17.50
N ILE A 56 44.39 -0.21 -18.18
CA ILE A 56 45.17 0.90 -18.74
C ILE A 56 45.35 2.06 -17.75
N LEU A 57 44.55 2.20 -16.67
CA LEU A 57 44.75 3.19 -15.58
C LEU A 57 43.81 2.84 -14.40
N ASP A 58 43.75 3.67 -13.34
CA ASP A 58 42.84 3.63 -12.16
C ASP A 58 41.32 3.51 -12.45
N SER A 59 40.91 3.03 -13.63
CA SER A 59 39.53 2.88 -14.09
C SER A 59 38.69 1.91 -13.26
N ARG A 60 39.29 1.06 -12.43
CA ARG A 60 38.55 0.21 -11.46
C ARG A 60 37.78 1.04 -10.43
N TYR A 61 38.20 2.27 -10.20
CA TYR A 61 37.58 3.19 -9.26
C TYR A 61 36.73 4.27 -9.96
N CYS A 62 36.35 4.07 -11.23
CA CYS A 62 35.42 4.93 -11.95
C CYS A 62 34.32 4.10 -12.62
N VAL A 63 33.10 4.18 -12.09
CA VAL A 63 31.93 3.48 -12.65
C VAL A 63 31.13 4.43 -13.52
N GLU A 64 30.99 4.09 -14.80
CA GLU A 64 30.17 4.86 -15.73
C GLU A 64 28.75 4.29 -15.80
N VAL A 65 27.77 5.16 -15.54
CA VAL A 65 26.34 4.88 -15.61
C VAL A 65 25.76 5.69 -16.75
N PHE A 66 25.08 5.04 -17.69
CA PHE A 66 24.37 5.70 -18.77
C PHE A 66 22.87 5.67 -18.51
N CYS A 67 22.19 6.79 -18.66
CA CYS A 67 20.75 6.88 -18.50
C CYS A 67 20.13 7.87 -19.48
N ASP A 68 18.81 7.83 -19.60
CA ASP A 68 18.05 8.81 -20.34
C ASP A 68 18.08 10.18 -19.63
N GLU A 69 17.97 11.27 -20.39
CA GLU A 69 17.97 12.63 -19.83
C GLU A 69 16.82 12.84 -18.82
N LEU A 70 15.67 12.23 -19.07
CA LEU A 70 14.50 12.29 -18.18
C LEU A 70 14.75 11.64 -16.81
N ASP A 71 15.65 10.67 -16.73
CA ASP A 71 15.95 9.94 -15.51
C ASP A 71 17.26 10.41 -14.84
N PHE A 72 17.98 11.38 -15.41
CA PHE A 72 19.29 11.79 -14.92
C PHE A 72 19.26 12.26 -13.46
N ASP A 73 18.38 13.21 -13.14
CA ASP A 73 18.26 13.72 -11.77
C ASP A 73 17.75 12.64 -10.80
N HIS A 74 16.93 11.70 -11.30
CA HIS A 74 16.48 10.54 -10.52
C HIS A 74 17.64 9.59 -10.21
N HIS A 75 18.61 9.38 -11.11
CA HIS A 75 19.82 8.60 -10.81
C HIS A 75 20.68 9.26 -9.75
N ILE A 76 20.81 10.59 -9.77
CA ILE A 76 21.51 11.33 -8.71
C ILE A 76 20.78 11.17 -7.37
N ASN A 77 19.46 11.31 -7.36
CA ASN A 77 18.67 11.17 -6.14
C ASN A 77 18.74 9.74 -5.60
N THR A 78 18.67 8.72 -6.45
CA THR A 78 18.89 7.32 -6.05
C THR A 78 20.25 7.14 -5.39
N LEU A 79 21.32 7.70 -5.95
CA LEU A 79 22.65 7.63 -5.31
C LEU A 79 22.69 8.32 -3.95
N ARG A 80 22.00 9.47 -3.79
CA ARG A 80 21.93 10.17 -2.50
C ARG A 80 21.20 9.34 -1.44
N ILE A 81 20.08 8.72 -1.81
CA ILE A 81 19.30 7.84 -0.93
C ILE A 81 20.18 6.71 -0.35
N LEU A 82 21.14 6.18 -1.11
CA LEU A 82 22.05 5.12 -0.60
C LEU A 82 22.90 5.56 0.61
N TYR A 83 23.06 6.87 0.83
CA TYR A 83 23.80 7.44 1.97
C TYR A 83 22.91 7.88 3.12
N GLU A 84 21.60 7.90 2.92
CA GLU A 84 20.63 8.34 3.90
C GLU A 84 20.11 7.18 4.75
N SER A 85 19.53 7.49 5.91
CA SER A 85 18.76 6.49 6.62
C SER A 85 17.42 6.27 5.90
N MET A 86 16.93 5.03 5.91
CA MET A 86 15.71 4.64 5.23
C MET A 86 14.50 5.52 5.60
N GLU A 87 14.40 5.93 6.88
CA GLU A 87 13.33 6.81 7.36
C GLU A 87 13.45 8.25 6.82
N SER A 88 14.68 8.78 6.70
CA SER A 88 14.93 10.12 6.14
C SER A 88 14.62 10.15 4.65
N ALA A 89 15.07 9.13 3.92
CA ALA A 89 14.83 9.00 2.49
C ALA A 89 13.33 8.91 2.16
N PHE A 90 12.54 8.22 2.97
CA PHE A 90 11.10 8.09 2.74
C PHE A 90 10.35 9.43 2.83
N SER A 91 10.72 10.29 3.79
CA SER A 91 10.03 11.58 3.98
C SER A 91 10.52 12.68 3.03
N GLU A 92 11.80 12.67 2.65
CA GLU A 92 12.42 13.75 1.88
C GLU A 92 12.66 13.41 0.42
N ALA A 93 12.69 12.13 0.00
CA ALA A 93 13.10 11.81 -1.36
C ALA A 93 11.92 11.74 -2.34
N PHE A 94 10.74 11.28 -1.92
CA PHE A 94 9.72 10.84 -2.86
C PHE A 94 8.81 11.93 -3.44
N HIS A 95 8.56 13.06 -2.77
CA HIS A 95 7.95 14.31 -3.33
C HIS A 95 6.86 14.14 -4.43
N GLY A 96 5.99 13.12 -4.33
CA GLY A 96 4.93 12.86 -5.31
C GLY A 96 5.19 11.68 -6.25
N VAL A 97 4.14 11.27 -6.97
CA VAL A 97 4.12 10.02 -7.76
C VAL A 97 5.15 10.02 -8.87
N ARG A 98 5.24 11.10 -9.67
CA ARG A 98 6.21 11.18 -10.80
C ARG A 98 7.66 11.01 -10.37
N ASN A 99 8.05 11.66 -9.28
CA ASN A 99 9.42 11.59 -8.78
C ASN A 99 9.71 10.22 -8.15
N ALA A 100 8.75 9.64 -7.40
CA ALA A 100 8.88 8.26 -6.92
C ALA A 100 9.00 7.25 -8.07
N LEU A 101 8.26 7.44 -9.17
CA LEU A 101 8.35 6.60 -10.36
C LEU A 101 9.69 6.73 -11.08
N GLY A 102 10.22 7.95 -11.22
CA GLY A 102 11.55 8.19 -11.76
C GLY A 102 12.66 7.56 -10.91
N ILE A 103 12.59 7.70 -9.58
CA ILE A 103 13.51 7.04 -8.65
C ILE A 103 13.38 5.51 -8.75
N LEU A 104 12.17 4.96 -8.88
CA LEU A 104 11.94 3.53 -9.07
C LEU A 104 12.62 3.01 -10.34
N ARG A 105 12.50 3.73 -11.47
CA ARG A 105 13.20 3.39 -12.73
C ARG A 105 14.70 3.39 -12.54
N ALA A 106 15.25 4.46 -11.95
CA ALA A 106 16.68 4.57 -11.68
C ALA A 106 17.18 3.48 -10.71
N ALA A 107 16.44 3.18 -9.64
CA ALA A 107 16.77 2.14 -8.68
C ALA A 107 16.70 0.74 -9.29
N THR A 108 15.75 0.49 -10.19
CA THR A 108 15.65 -0.76 -10.94
C THR A 108 16.85 -0.93 -11.88
N HIS A 109 17.20 0.13 -12.62
CA HIS A 109 18.38 0.14 -13.50
C HIS A 109 19.69 -0.08 -12.73
N LEU A 110 19.84 0.54 -11.56
CA LEU A 110 20.98 0.38 -10.67
C LEU A 110 20.87 -0.86 -9.75
N GLU A 111 19.88 -1.72 -9.93
CA GLU A 111 19.64 -2.91 -9.10
C GLU A 111 19.67 -2.63 -7.57
N CYS A 112 19.16 -1.47 -7.15
CA CYS A 112 19.01 -1.03 -5.76
C CYS A 112 17.69 -1.56 -5.18
N ARG A 113 17.67 -2.82 -4.74
CA ARG A 113 16.43 -3.54 -4.37
C ARG A 113 15.61 -2.85 -3.28
N ASP A 114 16.27 -2.37 -2.22
CA ASP A 114 15.57 -1.76 -1.09
C ASP A 114 14.95 -0.42 -1.47
N VAL A 115 15.68 0.42 -2.21
CA VAL A 115 15.16 1.70 -2.73
C VAL A 115 14.00 1.46 -3.69
N ALA A 116 14.13 0.50 -4.60
CA ALA A 116 13.06 0.15 -5.53
C ALA A 116 11.81 -0.35 -4.79
N ARG A 117 11.98 -1.17 -3.74
CA ARG A 117 10.87 -1.63 -2.91
C ARG A 117 10.18 -0.48 -2.19
N MET A 118 10.95 0.43 -1.58
CA MET A 118 10.39 1.63 -0.93
C MET A 118 9.58 2.49 -1.88
N CYS A 119 10.06 2.69 -3.12
CA CYS A 119 9.30 3.43 -4.13
C CYS A 119 7.99 2.72 -4.48
N ALA A 120 8.04 1.40 -4.64
CA ALA A 120 6.85 0.61 -4.96
C ALA A 120 5.80 0.65 -3.84
N ASP A 121 6.23 0.53 -2.59
CA ASP A 121 5.36 0.64 -1.41
C ASP A 121 4.76 2.06 -1.29
N TYR A 122 5.55 3.11 -1.57
CA TYR A 122 5.04 4.48 -1.61
C TYR A 122 3.98 4.65 -2.70
N LEU A 123 4.24 4.16 -3.92
CA LEU A 123 3.33 4.27 -5.05
C LEU A 123 2.02 3.53 -4.80
N GLU A 124 2.06 2.37 -4.16
CA GLU A 124 0.86 1.62 -3.77
C GLU A 124 -0.01 2.43 -2.78
N ALA A 125 0.63 3.08 -1.80
CA ALA A 125 -0.04 3.77 -0.70
C ALA A 125 -0.64 5.15 -1.03
N VAL A 126 -0.17 5.84 -2.09
CA VAL A 126 -0.62 7.20 -2.43
C VAL A 126 -1.61 7.22 -3.60
N PRO A 127 -2.67 8.04 -3.59
CA PRO A 127 -3.59 8.16 -4.73
C PRO A 127 -2.87 8.63 -6.00
N TRP A 128 -3.36 8.24 -7.18
CA TRP A 128 -2.80 8.66 -8.47
C TRP A 128 -3.80 9.54 -9.21
N GLU A 129 -3.32 10.59 -9.86
CA GLU A 129 -4.09 11.29 -10.88
C GLU A 129 -4.12 10.47 -12.18
N GLU A 130 -5.10 10.73 -13.06
CA GLU A 130 -5.28 9.99 -14.33
C GLU A 130 -3.99 9.97 -15.19
N ALA A 131 -3.29 11.11 -15.27
CA ALA A 131 -2.03 11.21 -16.00
C ALA A 131 -0.88 10.42 -15.36
N GLU A 132 -0.89 10.28 -14.03
CA GLU A 132 0.11 9.51 -13.29
C GLU A 132 -0.16 8.01 -13.41
N GLU A 133 -1.43 7.61 -13.38
CA GLU A 133 -1.84 6.23 -13.64
C GLU A 133 -1.40 5.77 -15.03
N GLU A 134 -1.62 6.58 -16.07
CA GLU A 134 -1.18 6.25 -17.43
C GLU A 134 0.35 6.05 -17.50
N GLU A 135 1.13 6.87 -16.78
CA GLU A 135 2.59 6.76 -16.71
C GLU A 135 3.04 5.51 -15.94
N ILE A 136 2.39 5.21 -14.82
CA ILE A 136 2.64 4.01 -14.03
C ILE A 136 2.36 2.76 -14.87
N LEU A 137 1.22 2.69 -15.54
CA LEU A 137 0.84 1.53 -16.38
C LEU A 137 1.82 1.32 -17.54
N LYS A 138 2.38 2.39 -18.11
CA LYS A 138 3.46 2.30 -19.11
C LYS A 138 4.76 1.76 -18.53
N THR A 139 5.05 2.05 -17.26
CA THR A 139 6.31 1.67 -16.60
C THR A 139 6.25 0.25 -16.04
N VAL A 140 5.08 -0.19 -15.54
CA VAL A 140 4.84 -1.50 -14.89
C VAL A 140 5.49 -2.70 -15.59
N PRO A 141 5.45 -2.85 -16.92
CA PRO A 141 6.05 -4.01 -17.60
C PRO A 141 7.56 -4.16 -17.35
N SER A 142 8.26 -3.06 -17.05
CA SER A 142 9.70 -3.06 -16.75
C SER A 142 10.05 -3.34 -15.28
N LEU A 143 9.07 -3.37 -14.38
CA LEU A 143 9.29 -3.45 -12.93
C LEU A 143 9.45 -4.89 -12.40
N GLY A 144 9.21 -5.91 -13.23
CA GLY A 144 9.36 -7.32 -12.84
C GLY A 144 8.46 -7.69 -11.66
N SER A 145 9.03 -8.19 -10.56
CA SER A 145 8.26 -8.56 -9.37
C SER A 145 7.68 -7.36 -8.60
N LEU A 146 8.17 -6.14 -8.85
CA LEU A 146 7.62 -4.93 -8.21
C LEU A 146 6.31 -4.47 -8.86
N SER A 147 5.98 -4.99 -10.05
CA SER A 147 4.70 -4.72 -10.73
C SER A 147 3.50 -5.12 -9.87
N GLU A 148 3.56 -6.29 -9.23
CA GLU A 148 2.50 -6.79 -8.35
C GLU A 148 2.32 -5.90 -7.11
N VAL A 149 3.41 -5.31 -6.62
CA VAL A 149 3.39 -4.42 -5.46
C VAL A 149 2.70 -3.11 -5.80
N VAL A 150 3.14 -2.45 -6.88
CA VAL A 150 2.57 -1.16 -7.30
C VAL A 150 1.08 -1.31 -7.66
N LEU A 151 0.70 -2.42 -8.30
CA LEU A 151 -0.67 -2.66 -8.73
C LEU A 151 -1.55 -3.36 -7.68
N ALA A 152 -1.04 -3.61 -6.47
CA ALA A 152 -1.77 -4.37 -5.45
C ALA A 152 -3.15 -3.75 -5.16
N ARG A 153 -3.23 -2.43 -5.06
CA ARG A 153 -4.49 -1.69 -4.84
C ARG A 153 -5.50 -1.78 -5.99
N MET A 154 -5.04 -2.08 -7.20
CA MET A 154 -5.86 -2.20 -8.41
C MET A 154 -6.37 -3.64 -8.61
N GLN A 155 -5.86 -4.59 -7.84
CA GLN A 155 -6.35 -5.95 -7.90
C GLN A 155 -7.78 -6.03 -7.36
N PRO A 156 -8.64 -6.88 -7.95
CA PRO A 156 -9.95 -7.15 -7.38
C PRO A 156 -9.78 -7.60 -5.92
N VAL A 157 -10.63 -7.08 -5.04
CA VAL A 157 -10.66 -7.54 -3.66
C VAL A 157 -11.01 -9.04 -3.66
N ASP A 158 -10.31 -9.80 -2.81
CA ASP A 158 -10.58 -11.22 -2.63
C ASP A 158 -12.08 -11.45 -2.32
N PRO A 159 -12.81 -12.21 -3.17
CA PRO A 159 -14.24 -12.42 -2.98
C PRO A 159 -14.58 -13.06 -1.62
N ALA A 160 -13.70 -13.91 -1.08
CA ALA A 160 -13.91 -14.52 0.22
C ALA A 160 -13.81 -13.48 1.35
N SER A 161 -12.90 -12.51 1.23
CA SER A 161 -12.78 -11.37 2.15
C SER A 161 -14.02 -10.47 2.10
N VAL A 162 -14.55 -10.18 0.91
CA VAL A 162 -15.80 -9.41 0.75
C VAL A 162 -16.97 -10.16 1.40
N HIS A 163 -17.11 -11.47 1.14
CA HIS A 163 -18.13 -12.31 1.73
C HIS A 163 -18.05 -12.32 3.27
N ASN A 164 -16.84 -12.55 3.82
CA ASN A 164 -16.63 -12.62 5.27
C ASN A 164 -16.87 -11.27 5.95
N MET A 165 -16.48 -10.17 5.31
CA MET A 165 -16.78 -8.83 5.79
C MET A 165 -18.29 -8.62 5.85
N PHE A 166 -19.01 -8.85 4.74
CA PHE A 166 -20.46 -8.67 4.67
C PHE A 166 -21.19 -9.50 5.74
N VAL A 167 -20.90 -10.79 5.84
CA VAL A 167 -21.48 -11.70 6.83
C VAL A 167 -21.21 -11.21 8.26
N SER A 168 -19.99 -10.76 8.55
CA SER A 168 -19.64 -10.25 9.88
C SER A 168 -20.39 -8.95 10.20
N THR A 169 -20.54 -8.07 9.21
CA THR A 169 -21.31 -6.83 9.34
C THR A 169 -22.78 -7.12 9.57
N VAL A 170 -23.40 -8.05 8.83
CA VAL A 170 -24.80 -8.50 9.05
C VAL A 170 -24.99 -9.03 10.47
N ARG A 171 -24.12 -9.95 10.91
CA ARG A 171 -24.16 -10.48 12.28
C ARG A 171 -24.10 -9.37 13.32
N PHE A 172 -23.19 -8.42 13.15
CA PHE A 172 -23.02 -7.33 14.09
C PHE A 172 -24.22 -6.35 14.06
N ALA A 173 -24.69 -5.97 12.88
CA ALA A 173 -25.84 -5.10 12.65
C ALA A 173 -27.16 -5.69 13.19
N MET A 174 -27.31 -7.01 13.22
CA MET A 174 -28.48 -7.68 13.81
C MET A 174 -28.29 -8.09 15.27
N SER A 175 -27.07 -7.99 15.82
CA SER A 175 -26.77 -8.36 17.20
C SER A 175 -27.26 -7.34 18.23
N SER A 176 -27.11 -7.66 19.52
CA SER A 176 -27.40 -6.74 20.63
C SER A 176 -26.10 -6.35 21.35
N PRO A 177 -25.22 -5.53 20.75
CA PRO A 177 -23.92 -5.22 21.34
C PRO A 177 -24.07 -4.33 22.60
N PRO A 178 -23.01 -4.16 23.41
CA PRO A 178 -23.03 -3.24 24.54
C PRO A 178 -23.33 -1.79 24.10
N PRO A 179 -23.86 -0.92 24.98
CA PRO A 179 -24.17 0.48 24.64
C PRO A 179 -22.97 1.26 24.08
N SER A 180 -21.74 0.93 24.49
CA SER A 180 -20.51 1.55 23.99
C SER A 180 -20.22 1.28 22.51
N MET A 181 -20.91 0.32 21.89
CA MET A 181 -20.75 -0.05 20.49
C MET A 181 -21.99 0.28 19.64
N GLN A 182 -22.94 1.06 20.19
CA GLN A 182 -24.17 1.37 19.47
C GLN A 182 -23.91 2.20 18.21
N ASP A 183 -22.98 3.16 18.25
CA ASP A 183 -22.61 3.96 17.07
C ASP A 183 -22.02 3.07 15.97
N ALA A 184 -21.14 2.14 16.34
CA ALA A 184 -20.57 1.17 15.39
C ALA A 184 -21.66 0.28 14.77
N LYS A 185 -22.69 -0.08 15.54
CA LYS A 185 -23.82 -0.87 15.03
C LYS A 185 -24.61 -0.07 13.99
N ILE A 186 -24.89 1.20 14.27
CA ILE A 186 -25.59 2.09 13.34
C ILE A 186 -24.77 2.25 12.06
N SER A 187 -23.45 2.50 12.16
CA SER A 187 -22.58 2.56 10.98
C SER A 187 -22.55 1.25 10.19
N ALA A 188 -22.63 0.09 10.86
CA ALA A 188 -22.73 -1.20 10.18
C ALA A 188 -24.06 -1.36 9.43
N GLN A 189 -25.17 -0.90 10.02
CA GLN A 189 -26.49 -0.88 9.39
C GLN A 189 -26.53 0.01 8.16
N GLU A 190 -26.04 1.25 8.27
CA GLU A 190 -25.92 2.21 7.17
C GLU A 190 -25.01 1.70 6.04
N GLN A 191 -23.89 1.06 6.41
CA GLN A 191 -22.97 0.49 5.43
C GLN A 191 -23.60 -0.67 4.65
N LEU A 192 -24.39 -1.52 5.31
CA LEU A 192 -25.13 -2.59 4.64
C LEU A 192 -26.18 -2.05 3.69
N GLU A 193 -26.90 -0.99 4.08
CA GLU A 193 -27.85 -0.32 3.19
C GLU A 193 -27.13 0.22 1.94
N TYR A 194 -26.01 0.91 2.12
CA TYR A 194 -25.18 1.41 1.01
C TYR A 194 -24.64 0.28 0.12
N MET A 195 -24.28 -0.87 0.68
CA MET A 195 -23.81 -2.02 -0.11
C MET A 195 -24.93 -2.70 -0.92
N LEU A 196 -26.19 -2.52 -0.50
CA LEU A 196 -27.35 -3.18 -1.10
C LEU A 196 -28.13 -2.25 -2.04
N THR A 197 -27.83 -0.95 -2.08
CA THR A 197 -28.44 -0.03 -3.04
C THR A 197 -28.06 -0.42 -4.47
N GLU A 198 -29.05 -0.41 -5.37
CA GLU A 198 -28.84 -0.69 -6.79
C GLU A 198 -28.08 0.47 -7.44
N ASP A 199 -26.80 0.25 -7.72
CA ASP A 199 -25.96 1.14 -8.53
C ASP A 199 -25.76 0.56 -9.95
N ASP A 200 -25.24 1.36 -10.88
CA ASP A 200 -24.93 0.95 -12.27
C ASP A 200 -23.75 -0.05 -12.35
N ASP A 201 -23.05 -0.28 -11.23
CA ASP A 201 -21.88 -1.16 -11.14
C ASP A 201 -22.26 -2.64 -10.91
N ALA A 202 -21.33 -3.54 -11.25
CA ALA A 202 -21.51 -4.96 -10.98
C ALA A 202 -21.60 -5.23 -9.46
N PRO A 203 -22.57 -6.02 -8.98
CA PRO A 203 -22.71 -6.31 -7.55
C PRO A 203 -21.45 -6.95 -6.96
N LEU A 204 -20.95 -6.40 -5.85
CA LEU A 204 -19.82 -6.98 -5.10
C LEU A 204 -20.14 -8.37 -4.52
N LEU A 205 -21.44 -8.65 -4.33
CA LEU A 205 -21.96 -9.92 -3.82
C LEU A 205 -22.96 -10.48 -4.81
N MET A 206 -22.80 -11.75 -5.16
CA MET A 206 -23.77 -12.45 -6.00
C MET A 206 -25.01 -12.78 -5.16
N ALA A 207 -26.17 -12.27 -5.56
CA ALA A 207 -27.45 -12.50 -4.88
C ALA A 207 -27.87 -13.99 -4.80
N GLU A 208 -27.14 -14.88 -5.48
CA GLU A 208 -27.36 -16.33 -5.50
C GLU A 208 -26.53 -17.10 -4.45
N ASP A 209 -25.78 -16.43 -3.58
CA ASP A 209 -25.01 -17.10 -2.53
C ASP A 209 -25.92 -17.64 -1.41
N ASP A 210 -26.19 -18.95 -1.45
CA ASP A 210 -26.97 -19.69 -0.44
C ASP A 210 -26.35 -19.58 0.97
N THR A 211 -25.05 -19.33 1.09
CA THR A 211 -24.38 -19.15 2.38
C THR A 211 -24.78 -17.82 3.00
N ILE A 212 -24.76 -16.74 2.21
CA ILE A 212 -25.19 -15.40 2.67
C ILE A 212 -26.66 -15.44 3.06
N LYS A 213 -27.53 -16.01 2.22
CA LYS A 213 -28.97 -16.12 2.50
C LYS A 213 -29.25 -16.83 3.82
N ARG A 214 -28.61 -17.97 4.02
CA ARG A 214 -28.73 -18.76 5.25
C ARG A 214 -28.26 -17.95 6.45
N GLU A 215 -27.15 -17.26 6.35
CA GLU A 215 -26.61 -16.46 7.45
C GLU A 215 -27.51 -15.29 7.83
N VAL A 216 -28.00 -14.54 6.84
CA VAL A 216 -28.98 -13.45 7.04
C VAL A 216 -30.25 -14.00 7.71
N MET A 217 -30.75 -15.13 7.25
CA MET A 217 -31.92 -15.79 7.85
C MET A 217 -31.68 -16.21 9.30
N GLU A 218 -30.52 -16.79 9.63
CA GLU A 218 -30.20 -17.15 11.01
C GLU A 218 -30.09 -15.90 11.90
N CYS A 219 -29.44 -14.83 11.43
CA CYS A 219 -29.35 -13.56 12.16
C CYS A 219 -30.72 -12.94 12.42
N ALA A 220 -31.62 -12.98 11.42
CA ALA A 220 -32.99 -12.49 11.56
C ALA A 220 -33.78 -13.33 12.57
N LYS A 221 -33.71 -14.67 12.50
CA LYS A 221 -34.34 -15.57 13.48
C LYS A 221 -33.86 -15.28 14.89
N ASP A 222 -32.57 -15.11 15.08
CA ASP A 222 -31.97 -14.78 16.37
C ASP A 222 -32.47 -13.44 16.91
N LEU A 223 -32.63 -12.44 16.04
CA LEU A 223 -33.21 -11.13 16.41
C LEU A 223 -34.66 -11.29 16.87
N PHE A 224 -35.49 -12.03 16.11
CA PHE A 224 -36.88 -12.30 16.50
C PHE A 224 -36.97 -13.08 17.80
N LEU A 225 -36.16 -14.12 17.98
CA LEU A 225 -36.15 -14.93 19.21
C LEU A 225 -35.75 -14.09 20.43
N ARG A 226 -34.78 -13.18 20.30
CA ARG A 226 -34.44 -12.25 21.38
C ARG A 226 -35.59 -11.31 21.73
N PHE A 227 -36.32 -10.83 20.72
CA PHE A 227 -37.49 -9.99 20.93
C PHE A 227 -38.64 -10.76 21.60
N GLU A 228 -38.93 -12.00 21.17
CA GLU A 228 -39.93 -12.86 21.81
C GLU A 228 -39.61 -13.11 23.29
N ASN A 229 -38.36 -13.48 23.59
CA ASN A 229 -37.89 -13.67 24.97
C ASN A 229 -38.03 -12.39 25.80
N LEU A 230 -37.74 -11.22 25.22
CA LEU A 230 -37.96 -9.94 25.89
C LEU A 230 -39.44 -9.79 26.24
N VAL A 231 -40.35 -9.97 25.27
CA VAL A 231 -41.80 -9.83 25.47
C VAL A 231 -42.31 -10.79 26.54
N GLU A 232 -41.85 -12.03 26.58
CA GLU A 232 -42.21 -12.99 27.62
C GLU A 232 -41.70 -12.54 29.01
N SER A 233 -40.50 -11.95 29.08
CA SER A 233 -39.91 -11.46 30.33
C SER A 233 -40.56 -10.18 30.89
N ILE A 234 -41.34 -9.44 30.08
CA ILE A 234 -42.05 -8.22 30.54
C ILE A 234 -43.04 -8.54 31.67
N SER A 235 -43.50 -9.78 31.78
CA SER A 235 -44.35 -10.22 32.88
C SER A 235 -43.62 -10.28 34.23
N GLU A 236 -42.28 -10.15 34.26
CA GLU A 236 -41.45 -10.33 35.46
C GLU A 236 -40.44 -9.16 35.64
N THR A 237 -40.75 -8.23 36.55
CA THR A 237 -39.77 -7.47 37.36
C THR A 237 -38.84 -6.39 36.74
N VAL A 238 -39.02 -5.95 35.48
CA VAL A 238 -38.20 -4.84 34.92
C VAL A 238 -38.81 -3.46 35.24
N PRO A 239 -38.04 -2.47 35.74
CA PRO A 239 -38.51 -1.09 35.89
C PRO A 239 -38.99 -0.50 34.55
N GLU A 240 -40.14 0.18 34.55
CA GLU A 240 -40.81 0.66 33.32
C GLU A 240 -39.92 1.55 32.43
N ALA A 241 -39.03 2.35 33.04
CA ALA A 241 -38.11 3.24 32.32
C ALA A 241 -37.05 2.47 31.52
N ASP A 242 -36.46 1.42 32.11
CA ASP A 242 -35.46 0.58 31.45
C ASP A 242 -36.10 -0.26 30.35
N LEU A 243 -37.34 -0.72 30.58
CA LEU A 243 -38.09 -1.49 29.61
C LEU A 243 -38.39 -0.70 28.34
N ARG A 244 -38.76 0.58 28.45
CA ARG A 244 -39.03 1.45 27.28
C ARG A 244 -37.79 1.58 26.39
N VAL A 245 -36.63 1.86 26.97
CA VAL A 245 -35.37 2.00 26.23
C VAL A 245 -34.98 0.69 25.53
N ILE A 246 -35.15 -0.45 26.21
CA ILE A 246 -34.87 -1.77 25.63
C ILE A 246 -35.85 -2.07 24.48
N MET A 247 -37.15 -1.82 24.66
CA MET A 247 -38.16 -2.03 23.61
C MET A 247 -37.90 -1.14 22.39
N GLU A 248 -37.62 0.15 22.58
CA GLU A 248 -37.29 1.07 21.49
C GLU A 248 -36.10 0.57 20.67
N ARG A 249 -35.06 0.05 21.35
CA ARG A 249 -33.89 -0.53 20.68
C ARG A 249 -34.24 -1.73 19.81
N TYR A 250 -34.98 -2.70 20.36
CA TYR A 250 -35.38 -3.88 19.58
C TYR A 250 -36.34 -3.55 18.43
N LEU A 251 -37.26 -2.59 18.63
CA LEU A 251 -38.15 -2.15 17.57
C LEU A 251 -37.40 -1.43 16.45
N SER A 252 -36.38 -0.63 16.79
CA SER A 252 -35.49 -0.03 15.80
C SER A 252 -34.72 -1.10 15.02
N ASP A 253 -34.18 -2.10 15.71
CA ASP A 253 -33.43 -3.20 15.08
C ASP A 253 -34.31 -4.03 14.14
N LEU A 254 -35.55 -4.32 14.56
CA LEU A 254 -36.53 -5.04 13.74
C LEU A 254 -36.99 -4.20 12.55
N SER A 255 -37.22 -2.91 12.74
CA SER A 255 -37.61 -1.98 11.68
C SER A 255 -36.52 -1.83 10.62
N TRP A 256 -35.26 -1.94 11.00
CA TRP A 256 -34.15 -1.92 10.05
C TRP A 256 -34.01 -3.24 9.28
N ALA A 257 -34.27 -4.36 9.94
CA ALA A 257 -34.13 -5.69 9.35
C ALA A 257 -35.24 -6.09 8.37
N CYS A 258 -36.37 -5.39 8.35
CA CYS A 258 -37.60 -5.74 7.61
C CYS A 258 -37.85 -4.76 6.44
#